data_AF-M1EQL0-F1
#
_entry.id   AF-M1EQL0-F1
#
_cell.length_a   1.000
_cell.length_b   1.000
_cell.length_c   1.000
_cell.angle_alpha   90.00
_cell.angle_beta   90.00
_cell.angle_gamma   90.00
#
_symmetry.space_group_name_H-M   'P 1'
#
loop_
_entity.id
_entity.type
_entity.pdbx_description
1 polymer ?
#
loop_
_entity_poly.entity_id
_entity_poly.type
_entity_poly.pdbx_seq_one_letter_code
_entity_poly.pdbx_strand_id
1 'polypeptide(L)'
;QEGLRKWMVQHGGDGWVVEVNRSTVPGAPSQTCFVSSFSWCRKKQVLDLEEEGLWPELLDSGKIEICVSDWWGARHDSGCMYRLLVQLLDANQTVLDKFSAMPVPIQQWNNNVCF
;
A
#
# COMPACT_ATOMS: atom_id res chain seq x y z
N GLN A 1 -11.99 10.61 8.09
CA GLN A 1 -10.89 9.94 7.37
C GLN A 1 -9.83 10.97 7.00
N GLU A 2 -8.53 10.65 7.14
CA GLU A 2 -7.43 11.62 7.04
C GLU A 2 -6.75 11.68 5.65
N GLY A 3 -7.23 10.89 4.68
CA GLY A 3 -6.70 10.87 3.31
C GLY A 3 -5.20 10.57 3.27
N LEU A 4 -4.42 11.42 2.59
CA LEU A 4 -2.98 11.28 2.41
C LEU A 4 -2.13 11.91 3.54
N ARG A 5 -2.74 12.48 4.58
CA ARG A 5 -2.02 13.30 5.58
C ARG A 5 -0.87 12.59 6.32
N LYS A 6 -0.97 11.27 6.50
CA LYS A 6 0.05 10.43 7.18
C LYS A 6 1.04 9.77 6.22
N TRP A 7 0.98 10.11 4.94
CA TRP A 7 1.81 9.51 3.91
C TRP A 7 2.87 10.49 3.42
N MET A 8 4.08 9.99 3.18
CA MET A 8 5.03 10.65 2.29
C MET A 8 4.64 10.32 0.86
N VAL A 9 4.28 11.33 0.07
CA VAL A 9 3.66 11.13 -1.24
C VAL A 9 4.54 11.65 -2.37
N GLN A 10 4.63 10.87 -3.44
CA GLN A 10 5.18 11.30 -4.72
C GLN A 10 4.07 11.20 -5.77
N HIS A 11 3.84 12.31 -6.47
CA HIS A 11 2.83 12.44 -7.50
C HIS A 11 3.45 12.28 -8.88
N GLY A 12 2.91 11.35 -9.67
CA GLY A 12 3.14 11.29 -11.11
C GLY A 12 1.87 11.77 -11.83
N GLY A 13 2.00 12.33 -13.04
CA GLY A 13 0.86 12.86 -13.79
C GLY A 13 0.09 13.90 -12.99
N ASP A 14 -1.23 13.78 -12.94
CA ASP A 14 -2.12 14.66 -12.16
C ASP A 14 -2.12 14.35 -10.65
N GLY A 15 -1.30 13.40 -10.21
CA GLY A 15 -1.11 13.05 -8.81
C GLY A 15 -2.11 12.05 -8.25
N TRP A 16 -2.16 11.98 -6.91
CA TRP A 16 -3.02 11.06 -6.19
C TRP A 16 -4.34 11.75 -5.86
N VAL A 17 -5.44 11.04 -6.05
CA VAL A 17 -6.77 11.49 -5.65
C VAL A 17 -7.35 10.50 -4.65
N VAL A 18 -8.09 10.99 -3.66
CA VAL A 18 -8.92 10.15 -2.78
C VAL A 18 -10.34 10.16 -3.32
N GLU A 19 -10.90 8.99 -3.60
CA GLU A 19 -12.28 8.86 -4.09
C GLU A 19 -13.05 7.79 -3.31
N VAL A 20 -14.38 7.81 -3.45
CA VAL A 20 -15.23 6.70 -2.99
C VAL A 20 -15.08 5.54 -3.95
N ASN A 21 -15.03 4.31 -3.43
CA ASN A 21 -14.93 3.11 -4.25
C ASN A 21 -16.10 3.03 -5.24
N ARG A 22 -15.81 2.71 -6.51
CA ARG A 22 -16.85 2.51 -7.54
C ARG A 22 -17.76 1.30 -7.24
N SER A 23 -17.21 0.31 -6.54
CA SER A 23 -17.91 -0.90 -6.07
C SER A 23 -17.63 -1.07 -4.58
N THR A 24 -18.61 -1.59 -3.84
CA THR A 24 -18.39 -1.92 -2.42
C THR A 24 -17.33 -3.00 -2.32
N VAL A 25 -16.36 -2.82 -1.42
CA VAL A 25 -15.35 -3.83 -1.09
C VAL A 25 -15.75 -4.46 0.25
N PRO A 26 -16.34 -5.67 0.26
CA PRO A 26 -16.78 -6.31 1.50
C PRO A 26 -15.61 -6.50 2.47
N GLY A 27 -15.82 -6.16 3.74
CA GLY A 27 -14.79 -6.28 4.78
C GLY A 27 -13.73 -5.18 4.78
N ALA A 28 -13.73 -4.25 3.82
CA ALA A 28 -12.77 -3.14 3.86
C ALA A 28 -13.11 -2.16 4.99
N PRO A 29 -12.11 -1.68 5.76
CA PRO A 29 -12.30 -0.73 6.85
C PRO A 29 -12.76 0.65 6.37
N SER A 30 -12.62 0.95 5.07
CA SER A 30 -13.17 2.14 4.42
C SER A 30 -13.62 1.85 3.00
N GLN A 31 -14.65 2.56 2.54
CA GLN A 31 -15.16 2.51 1.18
C GLN A 31 -14.61 3.64 0.29
N THR A 32 -13.34 3.95 0.48
CA THR A 32 -12.60 4.96 -0.28
C THR A 32 -11.25 4.41 -0.69
N CYS A 33 -10.73 4.83 -1.83
CA CYS A 33 -9.44 4.41 -2.33
C CYS A 33 -8.56 5.60 -2.74
N PHE A 34 -7.27 5.31 -2.92
CA PHE A 34 -6.31 6.22 -3.52
C PHE A 34 -6.16 5.86 -5.00
N VAL A 35 -6.35 6.84 -5.88
CA VAL A 35 -6.25 6.66 -7.32
C VAL A 35 -4.99 7.35 -7.83
N SER A 36 -4.14 6.59 -8.52
CA SER A 36 -2.96 7.09 -9.20
C SER A 36 -3.31 7.66 -10.58
N SER A 37 -2.45 8.52 -11.11
CA SER A 37 -2.57 9.04 -12.47
C SER A 37 -1.83 8.16 -13.50
N PHE A 38 -1.68 8.67 -14.73
CA PHE A 38 -1.04 7.99 -15.88
C PHE A 38 0.49 7.83 -15.76
N SER A 39 1.08 8.24 -14.64
CA SER A 39 2.50 8.04 -14.32
C SER A 39 2.64 7.54 -12.88
N TRP A 40 3.80 6.94 -12.56
CA TRP A 40 4.05 6.36 -11.24
C TRP A 40 3.78 7.35 -10.12
N CYS A 41 2.71 7.08 -9.37
CA CYS A 41 2.42 7.71 -8.10
C CYS A 41 2.90 6.76 -7.00
N ARG A 42 3.52 7.29 -5.94
CA ARG A 42 4.02 6.50 -4.82
C ARG A 42 3.55 7.12 -3.51
N LYS A 43 3.29 6.28 -2.52
CA LYS A 43 3.07 6.72 -1.14
C LYS A 43 3.85 5.79 -0.22
N LYS A 44 4.49 6.35 0.82
CA LYS A 44 5.30 5.63 1.80
C LYS A 44 4.86 6.03 3.21
N GLN A 45 4.81 5.03 4.09
CA GLN A 45 4.70 5.24 5.52
C GLN A 45 5.85 4.48 6.19
N VAL A 46 6.36 5.02 7.30
CA VAL A 46 7.30 4.34 8.20
C VAL A 46 6.60 4.26 9.54
N LEU A 47 6.55 3.07 10.12
CA LEU A 47 6.01 2.85 11.45
C LEU A 47 7.19 2.59 12.37
N ASP A 48 7.24 3.33 13.47
CA ASP A 48 8.15 3.05 14.58
C ASP A 48 7.44 2.06 15.50
N LEU A 49 7.93 0.83 15.54
CA LEU A 49 7.27 -0.25 16.27
C LEU A 49 7.34 -0.03 17.80
N GLU A 50 8.35 0.66 18.30
CA GLU A 50 8.49 0.98 19.73
C GLU A 50 7.46 2.03 20.16
N GLU A 51 7.28 3.08 19.36
CA GLU A 51 6.26 4.10 19.58
C GLU A 51 4.83 3.56 19.45
N GLU A 52 4.64 2.49 18.65
CA GLU A 52 3.37 1.74 18.59
C GLU A 52 3.21 0.75 19.77
N GLY A 53 4.17 0.69 20.70
CA GLY A 53 4.10 -0.04 21.97
C GLY A 53 4.75 -1.42 21.97
N LEU A 54 5.49 -1.80 20.93
CA LEU A 54 6.26 -3.05 20.89
C LEU A 54 7.67 -2.81 21.44
N TRP A 55 7.95 -3.28 22.65
CA TRP A 55 9.25 -3.06 23.28
C TRP A 55 10.38 -3.89 22.62
N PRO A 56 11.64 -3.43 22.70
CA PRO A 56 12.78 -4.05 22.00
C PRO A 56 12.95 -5.54 22.25
N GLU A 57 12.83 -6.01 23.51
CA GLU A 57 13.02 -7.43 23.85
C GLU A 57 12.00 -8.34 23.17
N LEU A 58 10.79 -7.84 22.86
CA LEU A 58 9.79 -8.58 22.11
C LEU A 58 10.14 -8.62 20.62
N LEU A 59 10.56 -7.50 20.05
CA LEU A 59 10.98 -7.41 18.65
C LEU A 59 12.18 -8.33 18.37
N ASP A 60 13.16 -8.32 19.27
CA ASP A 60 14.39 -9.15 19.20
C ASP A 60 14.14 -10.62 19.51
N SER A 61 12.99 -10.97 20.11
CA SER A 61 12.69 -12.36 20.48
C SER A 61 12.52 -13.30 19.28
N GLY A 62 12.27 -12.75 18.08
CA GLY A 62 11.92 -13.51 16.88
C GLY A 62 10.57 -14.24 16.96
N LYS A 63 9.74 -13.91 17.96
CA LYS A 63 8.44 -14.57 18.20
C LYS A 63 7.25 -13.77 17.68
N ILE A 64 7.50 -12.64 17.03
CA ILE A 64 6.45 -11.81 16.44
C ILE A 64 6.30 -12.12 14.96
N GLU A 65 5.06 -12.14 14.51
CA GLU A 65 4.72 -12.18 13.10
C GLU A 65 4.22 -10.80 12.68
N ILE A 66 4.83 -10.23 11.64
CA ILE A 66 4.39 -8.95 11.06
C ILE A 66 3.64 -9.26 9.76
N CYS A 67 2.32 -9.15 9.81
CA CYS A 67 1.48 -9.34 8.63
C CYS A 67 1.20 -8.00 7.95
N VAL A 68 1.49 -7.91 6.64
CA VAL A 68 1.14 -6.74 5.81
C VAL A 68 0.15 -7.16 4.73
N SER A 69 -0.91 -6.39 4.55
CA SER A 69 -1.93 -6.61 3.53
C SER A 69 -2.28 -5.28 2.85
N ASP A 70 -2.53 -5.32 1.55
CA ASP A 70 -2.98 -4.17 0.77
C ASP A 70 -4.01 -4.62 -0.28
N TRP A 71 -4.95 -3.73 -0.60
CA TRP A 71 -5.98 -3.95 -1.63
C TRP A 71 -5.72 -3.00 -2.79
N TRP A 72 -5.70 -3.54 -4.00
CA TRP A 72 -5.49 -2.76 -5.21
C TRP A 72 -6.41 -3.27 -6.32
N GLY A 73 -6.70 -2.40 -7.29
CA GLY A 73 -7.54 -2.72 -8.43
C GLY A 73 -7.42 -1.67 -9.53
N ALA A 74 -7.93 -2.00 -10.71
CA ALA A 74 -7.95 -1.12 -11.87
C ALA A 74 -9.36 -0.61 -12.16
N ARG A 75 -9.44 0.50 -12.88
CA ARG A 75 -10.69 0.90 -13.53
C ARG A 75 -10.88 0.05 -14.77
N HIS A 76 -12.13 -0.28 -15.08
CA HIS A 76 -12.49 -1.08 -16.25
C HIS A 76 -11.92 -0.51 -17.57
N ASP A 77 -11.93 0.81 -17.68
CA ASP A 77 -11.53 1.60 -18.83
C ASP A 77 -10.05 2.02 -18.81
N SER A 78 -9.24 1.54 -17.86
CA SER A 78 -7.83 1.94 -17.74
C SER A 78 -6.96 0.80 -17.23
N GLY A 79 -5.91 0.47 -17.98
CA GLY A 79 -4.90 -0.49 -17.51
C GLY A 79 -4.16 0.04 -16.26
N CYS A 80 -3.67 -0.88 -15.43
CA CYS A 80 -3.04 -0.53 -14.16
C CYS A 80 -1.77 -1.37 -13.92
N MET A 81 -0.74 -0.71 -13.41
CA MET A 81 0.44 -1.34 -12.83
C MET A 81 0.49 -1.04 -11.35
N TYR A 82 0.74 -2.06 -10.53
CA TYR A 82 0.84 -1.93 -9.08
C TYR A 82 2.14 -2.53 -8.56
N ARG A 83 2.67 -1.94 -7.49
CA ARG A 83 3.83 -2.45 -6.78
C ARG A 83 3.71 -2.15 -5.29
N LEU A 84 3.91 -3.19 -4.47
CA LEU A 84 4.09 -3.09 -3.02
C LEU A 84 5.55 -3.39 -2.67
N LEU A 85 6.14 -2.56 -1.83
CA LEU A 85 7.47 -2.78 -1.25
C LEU A 85 7.36 -2.59 0.26
N VAL A 86 7.73 -3.61 1.01
CA VAL A 86 7.78 -3.60 2.48
C VAL A 86 9.21 -3.87 2.90
N GLN A 87 9.71 -3.12 3.87
CA GLN A 87 11.05 -3.28 4.41
C GLN A 87 10.97 -3.28 5.93
N LEU A 88 11.59 -4.27 6.55
CA LEU A 88 11.86 -4.27 7.98
C LEU A 88 13.22 -3.59 8.20
N LEU A 89 13.25 -2.59 9.07
CA LEU A 89 14.43 -1.78 9.34
C LEU A 89 14.88 -1.97 10.79
N ASP A 90 16.19 -1.92 11.02
CA ASP A 90 16.74 -1.76 12.38
C ASP A 90 16.76 -0.30 12.83
N ALA A 91 17.20 -0.06 14.07
CA ALA A 91 17.34 1.28 14.64
C ALA A 91 18.28 2.21 13.83
N ASN A 92 19.22 1.66 13.06
CA ASN A 92 20.13 2.40 12.19
C ASN A 92 19.57 2.62 10.77
N GLN A 93 18.29 2.29 10.54
CA GLN A 93 17.65 2.30 9.22
C GLN A 93 18.26 1.34 8.20
N THR A 94 18.96 0.30 8.67
CA THR A 94 19.47 -0.79 7.85
C THR A 94 18.34 -1.75 7.55
N VAL A 95 18.26 -2.21 6.30
CA VAL A 95 17.24 -3.18 5.88
C VAL A 95 17.61 -4.56 6.42
N LEU A 96 16.80 -5.06 7.36
CA LEU A 96 16.91 -6.42 7.91
C LEU A 96 16.25 -7.44 6.98
N ASP A 97 15.08 -7.10 6.45
CA ASP A 97 14.35 -7.93 5.50
C ASP A 97 13.52 -7.08 4.53
N LYS A 98 13.15 -7.65 3.39
CA LYS A 98 12.41 -6.99 2.33
C LYS A 98 11.48 -7.93 1.60
N PHE A 99 10.22 -7.49 1.48
CA PHE A 99 9.22 -8.09 0.63
C PHE A 99 8.87 -7.16 -0.54
N SER A 100 8.72 -7.71 -1.74
CA SER A 100 8.31 -6.95 -2.93
C SER A 100 7.30 -7.75 -3.74
N ALA A 101 6.13 -7.16 -3.96
CA ALA A 101 5.12 -7.69 -4.86
C ALA A 101 4.93 -6.75 -6.05
N MET A 102 4.96 -7.31 -7.25
CA MET A 102 4.62 -6.59 -8.49
C MET A 102 3.74 -7.53 -9.33
N PRO A 103 2.42 -7.54 -9.06
CA PRO A 103 1.49 -8.39 -9.78
C PRO A 103 1.50 -8.11 -11.28
N VAL A 104 1.00 -9.08 -12.06
CA VAL A 104 0.82 -8.90 -13.51
C VAL A 104 -0.07 -7.67 -13.75
N PRO A 105 0.35 -6.73 -14.61
CA PRO A 105 -0.46 -5.55 -14.92
C PRO A 105 -1.85 -5.91 -15.43
N ILE A 106 -2.85 -5.16 -14.99
CA ILE A 106 -4.21 -5.27 -15.52
C ILE A 106 -4.26 -4.49 -16.83
N GLN A 107 -4.64 -5.15 -17.92
CA GLN A 107 -4.83 -4.48 -19.21
C GLN A 107 -6.18 -3.77 -19.26
N GLN A 108 -6.21 -2.67 -20.01
CA GLN A 108 -7.45 -1.95 -20.31
C GLN A 108 -8.46 -2.89 -20.98
N TRP A 109 -9.75 -2.77 -20.61
CA TRP A 109 -10.85 -3.57 -21.17
C TRP A 109 -10.75 -5.09 -20.94
N ASN A 110 -9.98 -5.53 -19.94
CA ASN A 110 -9.90 -6.94 -19.59
C ASN A 110 -11.01 -7.30 -18.58
N ASN A 111 -12.21 -7.59 -19.07
CA ASN A 111 -13.43 -7.82 -18.28
C ASN A 111 -13.44 -9.08 -17.41
N ASN A 112 -12.30 -9.77 -17.21
CA ASN A 112 -12.28 -11.12 -16.66
C ASN A 112 -11.53 -11.29 -15.32
N VAL A 113 -11.13 -10.23 -14.62
CA VAL A 113 -10.43 -10.37 -13.31
C VAL A 113 -10.66 -9.11 -12.45
N CYS A 114 -11.12 -9.07 -11.20
CA CYS A 114 -11.86 -9.91 -10.26
C CYS A 114 -12.41 -8.94 -9.17
N PHE A 115 -13.36 -9.38 -8.34
CA PHE A 115 -13.75 -8.73 -7.07
C PHE A 115 -12.64 -8.84 -6.03
#